data_AF-A0A915DQH0-F1
#
_entry.id   AF-A0A915DQH0-F1
#
_cell.length_a   1.000
_cell.length_b   1.000
_cell.length_c   1.000
_cell.angle_alpha   90.00
_cell.angle_beta   90.00
_cell.angle_gamma   90.00
#
_symmetry.space_group_name_H-M   'P 1'
#
loop_
_entity.id
_entity.type
_entity.pdbx_description
1 polymer ?
#
loop_
_entity_poly.entity_id
_entity_poly.type
_entity_poly.pdbx_seq_one_letter_code
_entity_poly.pdbx_strand_id
1 'polypeptide(L)' 'MYRSKTVQKFDFGSRADNLKHYGQDTPPLYNLSLVNSPTYLYYSESDWLGMQPTLGSPCWLLFQKSL' A
#
# COMPACT_ATOMS: atom_id res chain seq x y z
N MET A 1 4.12 -1.36 -6.36
CA MET A 1 3.99 -0.30 -5.34
C MET A 1 4.48 1.06 -5.83
N TYR A 2 5.75 1.30 -6.16
CA TYR A 2 6.18 2.64 -6.63
C TYR A 2 5.52 3.08 -7.95
N ARG A 3 5.55 2.22 -8.97
CA ARG A 3 4.96 2.52 -10.29
C ARG A 3 3.42 2.54 -10.25
N SER A 4 2.83 1.58 -9.56
CA SER A 4 1.37 1.42 -9.49
C SER A 4 0.69 2.33 -8.46
N LYS A 5 1.45 2.85 -7.47
CA LYS A 5 0.96 3.61 -6.29
C LYS A 5 -0.10 2.88 -5.46
N THR A 6 -0.21 1.57 -5.63
CA THR A 6 -1.19 0.70 -5.01
C THR A 6 -0.51 -0.44 -4.24
N VAL A 7 -1.19 -0.91 -3.20
CA VAL A 7 -0.85 -2.14 -2.49
C VAL A 7 -1.61 -3.29 -3.16
N GLN A 8 -0.90 -4.05 -3.97
CA GLN A 8 -1.47 -5.10 -4.82
C GLN A 8 -0.52 -6.28 -4.92
N LYS A 9 -1.02 -7.41 -5.43
CA LYS A 9 -0.15 -8.52 -5.80
C LYS A 9 0.82 -8.13 -6.92
N PHE A 10 1.89 -8.93 -7.03
CA PHE A 10 2.88 -8.76 -8.08
C PHE A 10 2.22 -8.85 -9.46
N ASP A 11 2.64 -7.98 -10.37
CA ASP A 11 2.17 -8.02 -11.76
C ASP A 11 3.22 -8.77 -12.58
N PHE A 12 2.83 -9.91 -13.19
CA PHE A 12 3.71 -10.69 -14.05
C PHE A 12 3.90 -10.07 -15.43
N GLY A 13 3.24 -8.95 -15.73
CA GLY A 13 3.41 -8.18 -16.97
C GLY A 13 2.65 -8.75 -18.18
N SER A 14 2.30 -10.04 -18.15
CA SER A 14 1.42 -10.68 -19.14
C SER A 14 0.08 -11.03 -18.50
N ARG A 15 -1.01 -10.74 -19.22
CA ARG A 15 -2.37 -11.13 -18.81
C ARG A 15 -2.50 -12.65 -18.65
N ALA A 16 -1.83 -13.43 -19.49
CA ALA A 16 -1.87 -14.88 -19.43
C ALA A 16 -1.20 -15.43 -18.16
N ASP A 17 -0.09 -14.83 -17.75
CA ASP A 17 0.62 -15.23 -16.53
C ASP A 17 -0.14 -14.79 -15.28
N ASN A 18 -0.68 -13.57 -15.26
CA ASN A 18 -1.58 -13.13 -14.19
C ASN A 18 -2.81 -14.05 -14.07
N LEU A 19 -3.42 -14.45 -15.20
CA LEU A 19 -4.56 -15.36 -15.20
C LEU A 19 -4.19 -16.75 -14.66
N LYS A 20 -3.01 -17.26 -15.01
CA LYS A 20 -2.50 -18.54 -14.50
C LYS A 20 -2.26 -18.51 -12.99
N HIS A 21 -1.79 -17.37 -12.46
CA HIS A 21 -1.46 -17.23 -11.04
C HIS A 21 -2.64 -16.81 -10.16
N TYR A 22 -3.54 -15.98 -10.68
CA TYR A 22 -4.60 -15.33 -9.89
C TYR A 22 -6.00 -15.66 -10.38
N GLY A 23 -6.17 -16.30 -11.53
CA GLY A 23 -7.49 -16.52 -12.15
C GLY A 23 -8.11 -15.24 -12.73
N GLN A 24 -7.37 -14.13 -12.73
CA GLN A 24 -7.77 -12.83 -13.26
C GLN A 24 -6.61 -12.20 -14.04
N ASP A 25 -6.95 -11.38 -15.04
CA ASP A 25 -5.99 -10.72 -15.92
C ASP A 25 -5.19 -9.61 -15.22
N THR A 26 -5.80 -8.98 -14.21
CA THR A 26 -5.23 -7.90 -13.42
C THR A 26 -4.81 -8.39 -12.04
N PRO A 27 -3.71 -7.90 -11.47
CA PRO A 27 -3.29 -8.27 -10.11
C PRO A 27 -4.30 -7.76 -9.07
N PRO A 28 -4.76 -8.60 -8.12
CA PRO A 28 -5.75 -8.18 -7.13
C PRO A 28 -5.16 -7.19 -6.12
N LEU A 29 -5.99 -6.22 -5.71
CA LEU A 29 -5.68 -5.21 -4.71
C LEU A 29 -5.88 -5.78 -3.29
N TYR A 30 -4.99 -5.41 -2.36
CA TYR A 30 -5.18 -5.75 -0.96
C TYR A 30 -5.96 -4.65 -0.25
N ASN A 31 -7.11 -5.01 0.32
CA ASN A 31 -7.89 -4.10 1.15
C ASN A 31 -7.40 -4.16 2.61
N LEU A 32 -6.60 -3.16 3.00
CA LEU A 32 -6.04 -3.07 4.36
C LEU A 32 -7.12 -2.82 5.43
N SER A 33 -8.30 -2.31 5.06
CA SER A 33 -9.42 -2.13 6.00
C SER A 33 -10.00 -3.45 6.51
N LEU A 34 -9.68 -4.57 5.86
CA LEU A 34 -10.07 -5.91 6.33
C LEU A 34 -9.15 -6.46 7.42
N VAL A 35 -8.02 -5.80 7.69
CA VAL A 35 -7.10 -6.20 8.76
C VAL A 35 -7.67 -5.71 10.10
N ASN A 36 -8.37 -6.60 10.81
CA ASN A 36 -8.99 -6.30 12.11
C ASN A 36 -8.11 -6.63 13.32
N SER A 37 -6.88 -7.11 13.09
CA SER A 37 -5.96 -7.48 14.17
C SER A 37 -5.35 -6.23 14.83
N PRO A 38 -5.21 -6.19 16.17
CA PRO A 38 -4.55 -5.08 16.85
C PRO A 38 -3.11 -4.94 16.33
N THR A 39 -2.82 -3.80 15.69
CA THR A 39 -1.56 -3.56 14.98
C THR A 39 -0.95 -2.26 15.49
N TYR A 40 0.33 -2.30 15.86
CA TYR A 40 1.12 -1.13 16.24
C TYR A 40 2.04 -0.76 15.08
N LEU A 41 2.05 0.52 14.69
CA LEU A 41 2.91 1.05 13.64
C LEU A 41 3.95 2.00 14.26
N TYR A 42 5.22 1.67 14.08
CA TYR A 42 6.35 2.52 14.44
C TYR A 42 7.05 2.99 13.17
N TYR A 43 7.32 4.28 13.05
CA TYR A 43 8.07 4.86 11.95
C TYR A 43 8.96 6.00 12.45
N SER A 44 10.01 6.32 11.69
CA SER A 44 10.93 7.44 11.95
C SER A 44 10.80 8.47 10.85
N GLU A 45 10.93 9.76 11.19
CA GLU A 45 10.96 10.84 10.20
C GLU A 45 12.16 10.74 9.25
N SER A 46 13.25 10.13 9.71
CA SER A 46 14.46 9.92 8.91
C SER A 46 14.40 8.72 7.97
N ASP A 47 13.27 7.98 7.94
CA ASP A 47 13.11 6.85 7.04
C ASP A 47 12.70 7.31 5.64
N TRP A 48 13.69 7.37 4.74
CA TRP A 48 13.53 7.66 3.32
C TRP A 48 12.56 6.74 2.55
N LEU A 49 12.31 5.51 3.01
CA LEU A 49 11.43 4.55 2.32
C LEU A 49 10.00 4.57 2.88
N GLY A 50 9.87 4.75 4.20
CA GLY A 50 8.59 4.93 4.89
C GLY A 50 8.00 6.34 4.70
N MET A 51 8.85 7.34 4.44
CA MET A 51 8.44 8.70 4.14
C MET A 51 7.99 8.82 2.69
N GLN A 52 6.71 8.56 2.43
CA GLN A 52 6.08 8.85 1.15
C GLN A 52 5.17 10.07 1.31
N PRO A 53 5.54 11.27 0.79
CA PRO A 53 4.67 12.43 0.86
C PRO A 53 3.53 12.26 -0.17
N THR A 54 2.44 11.63 0.24
CA THR A 54 1.20 11.62 -0.56
C THR A 54 0.45 12.92 -0.25
N LEU A 55 0.58 13.91 -1.14
CA LEU A 55 -0.04 15.25 -1.09
C LEU A 55 0.53 16.25 -0.06
N GLY A 56 1.85 16.52 -0.08
CA GLY A 56 2.41 17.75 0.50
C GLY A 56 2.08 18.03 1.98
N SER A 57 1.53 17.04 2.69
CA SER A 57 1.09 17.13 4.07
C SER A 57 2.16 16.45 4.90
N PRO A 58 2.83 17.18 5.80
CA PRO A 58 3.73 16.54 6.75
C PRO A 58 2.97 15.48 7.55
N CYS A 59 3.64 14.35 7.81
CA CYS A 59 3.12 13.16 8.47
C CYS A 59 2.32 13.47 9.76
N TRP A 60 2.69 14.56 10.44
CA TRP A 60 2.04 15.10 11.64
C TRP A 60 0.56 15.52 11.49
N LEU A 61 0.09 15.88 10.29
CA LEU A 61 -1.29 16.33 10.08
C LEU A 61 -2.33 15.19 10.08
N LEU A 62 -1.90 13.94 9.89
CA LEU A 62 -2.82 12.80 9.89
C LEU A 62 -3.14 12.29 11.30
N PHE A 63 -2.35 12.65 12.31
CA PHE A 63 -2.54 12.16 13.69
C PHE A 63 -3.34 13.11 14.60
N GLN A 64 -3.52 14.38 14.21
CA GLN A 64 -4.32 15.34 14.99
C GLN A 64 -5.84 15.25 14.77
N LYS A 65 -6.33 14.38 13.89
CA LYS A 65 -7.77 14.15 13.68
C LYS A 65 -8.35 12.95 14.44
N SER A 66 -7.57 12.36 15.34
CA SER A 66 -8.02 11.25 16.23
C SER A 66 -8.01 11.65 17.71
N LEU A 67 -8.22 12.93 18.00
CA LEU A 67 -8.53 13.46 19.34
C LEU A 67 -9.94 14.07 19.32
#